data_AF-A0A948B9D4-F1
#
_entry.id   AF-A0A948B9D4-F1
#
_cell.length_a   1.000
_cell.length_b   1.000
_cell.length_c   1.000
_cell.angle_alpha   90.00
_cell.angle_beta   90.00
_cell.angle_gamma   90.00
#
_symmetry.space_group_name_H-M   'P 1'
#
loop_
_entity.id
_entity.type
_entity.pdbx_description
1 polymer ?
#
loop_
_entity_poly.entity_id
_entity_poly.type
_entity_poly.pdbx_seq_one_letter_code
_entity_poly.pdbx_strand_id
1 'polypeptide(L)' 'MKINIQLIIIALIVLLFYGCAVRRPPFSPRRYNTDAHKQAQTMEDCIECHSGDKAPPHGLKRGNCLSCHQLERGSLP' A
#
# COMPACT_ATOMS: atom_id res chain seq x y z
N MET A 1 26.94 -30.18 20.63
CA MET A 1 26.41 -29.34 19.53
C MET A 1 27.05 -27.96 19.61
N LYS A 2 27.88 -27.56 18.63
CA LYS A 2 28.39 -26.17 18.56
C LYS A 2 27.41 -25.36 17.71
N ILE A 3 26.78 -24.36 18.32
CA ILE A 3 25.88 -23.45 17.61
C ILE A 3 26.75 -22.50 16.78
N ASN A 4 26.46 -22.43 15.48
CA ASN A 4 27.25 -21.67 14.53
C ASN A 4 26.70 -20.24 14.43
N ILE A 5 27.35 -19.28 15.09
CA ILE A 5 26.89 -17.88 15.22
C ILE A 5 26.60 -17.23 13.86
N GLN A 6 27.37 -17.60 12.82
CA GLN A 6 27.16 -17.14 11.45
C GLN A 6 25.76 -17.50 10.92
N LEU A 7 25.25 -18.69 11.24
CA LEU A 7 23.91 -19.12 10.83
C LEU A 7 22.80 -18.34 11.54
N ILE A 8 23.04 -17.94 12.79
CA ILE A 8 22.08 -17.10 13.55
C ILE A 8 21.99 -15.70 12.92
N ILE A 9 23.13 -15.10 12.59
CA ILE A 9 23.16 -13.77 11.97
C ILE A 9 22.44 -13.80 10.62
N ILE A 10 22.71 -14.80 9.78
CA ILE A 10 22.03 -14.97 8.49
C ILE A 10 20.51 -15.13 8.69
N ALA A 11 20.08 -15.95 9.65
CA ALA A 11 18.66 -16.15 9.95
C ALA A 11 17.96 -14.86 10.40
N LEU A 12 18.62 -14.06 11.25
CA LEU A 12 18.07 -12.77 11.70
C LEU A 12 17.96 -11.75 10.57
N ILE A 13 18.96 -11.70 9.68
CA ILE A 13 18.94 -10.83 8.49
C ILE A 13 17.77 -11.22 7.58
N VAL A 14 17.57 -12.51 7.32
CA VAL A 14 16.43 -13.01 6.53
C VAL A 14 15.10 -12.61 7.17
N LEU A 15 14.94 -12.79 8.48
CA LEU A 15 13.70 -12.41 9.18
C LEU A 15 13.38 -10.91 9.09
N LEU A 16 14.41 -10.04 9.13
CA LEU A 16 14.24 -8.60 8.96
C LEU A 16 13.74 -8.24 7.55
N PHE A 17 14.23 -8.90 6.51
CA PHE A 17 13.82 -8.60 5.14
C PHE A 17 12.43 -9.16 4.77
N TYR A 18 12.04 -10.33 5.31
CA TYR A 18 10.74 -10.93 5.03
C TYR A 18 9.59 -10.33 5.87
N GLY A 19 9.88 -9.70 7.01
CA GLY A 19 8.89 -9.03 7.86
C GLY A 19 8.26 -7.76 7.24
N CYS A 20 8.86 -7.21 6.18
CA CYS A 20 8.38 -6.04 5.47
C CYS A 20 7.41 -6.35 4.33
N ALA A 21 6.95 -7.60 4.18
CA ALA A 21 5.94 -7.97 3.19
C ALA A 21 4.60 -7.25 3.51
N VAL A 22 4.49 -6.03 2.98
CA VAL A 22 3.33 -5.18 2.75
C VAL A 22 2.08 -5.64 3.50
N ARG A 23 1.92 -5.19 4.75
CA ARG A 23 0.62 -5.24 5.43
C ARG A 23 -0.35 -4.35 4.67
N ARG A 24 -1.02 -4.89 3.64
CA ARG A 24 -2.17 -4.23 3.04
C ARG A 24 -3.31 -4.36 4.04
N PRO A 25 -3.91 -3.26 4.50
CA PRO A 25 -5.09 -3.35 5.32
C PRO A 25 -6.16 -4.13 4.52
N PRO A 26 -6.72 -5.23 5.06
CA PRO A 26 -7.61 -6.13 4.31
C PRO A 26 -8.91 -5.46 3.84
N PHE A 27 -9.22 -4.26 4.33
CA PHE A 27 -10.46 -3.56 4.09
C PHE A 27 -10.29 -2.22 3.36
N SER A 28 -9.13 -1.92 2.76
CA SER A 28 -9.04 -0.74 1.90
C SER A 28 -9.79 -1.00 0.59
N PRO A 29 -10.84 -0.21 0.27
CA PRO A 29 -11.55 -0.35 -0.99
C PRO A 29 -10.61 -0.13 -2.16
N ARG A 30 -10.84 -0.90 -3.22
CA ARG A 30 -10.16 -0.68 -4.50
C ARG A 30 -10.76 0.50 -5.23
N ARG A 31 -9.95 1.12 -6.09
CA ARG A 31 -10.40 2.20 -6.97
C ARG A 31 -10.98 1.60 -8.24
N TYR A 32 -12.12 2.12 -8.69
CA TYR A 32 -12.70 1.76 -9.97
C TYR A 32 -11.71 1.99 -11.12
N ASN A 33 -11.71 1.08 -12.09
CA ASN A 33 -10.79 1.12 -13.22
C ASN A 33 -11.23 2.10 -14.32
N THR A 34 -11.35 3.38 -13.97
CA THR A 34 -11.67 4.49 -14.90
C THR A 34 -10.40 5.16 -15.41
N ASP A 35 -10.49 5.88 -16.53
CA ASP A 35 -9.33 6.58 -17.09
C ASP A 35 -8.78 7.66 -16.14
N ALA A 36 -9.66 8.34 -15.40
CA ALA A 36 -9.25 9.27 -14.35
C ALA A 36 -8.43 8.58 -13.25
N HIS A 37 -8.86 7.42 -12.73
CA HIS A 37 -8.11 6.69 -11.71
C HIS A 37 -6.83 6.03 -12.24
N LYS A 38 -6.78 5.67 -13.53
CA LYS A 38 -5.54 5.19 -14.17
C LYS A 38 -4.50 6.31 -14.27
N GLN A 39 -4.93 7.54 -14.53
CA GLN A 39 -4.05 8.70 -14.65
C GLN A 39 -3.59 9.22 -13.28
N ALA A 40 -4.44 9.15 -12.25
CA ALA A 40 -4.08 9.51 -10.90
C ALA A 40 -3.08 8.50 -10.30
N GLN A 41 -1.80 8.89 -10.23
CA GLN A 41 -0.69 8.05 -9.78
C GLN A 41 0.02 8.61 -8.53
N THR A 42 -0.30 9.83 -8.13
CA THR A 42 0.28 10.50 -6.96
C THR A 42 -0.78 10.79 -5.89
N MET A 43 -0.32 11.14 -4.69
CA MET A 43 -1.20 11.63 -3.63
C MET A 43 -1.88 12.94 -4.07
N GLU A 44 -1.10 13.79 -4.73
CA GLU A 44 -1.50 15.10 -5.25
C GLU A 44 -2.67 14.97 -6.24
N ASP A 45 -2.60 14.03 -7.17
CA ASP A 45 -3.69 13.76 -8.13
C ASP A 45 -4.98 13.32 -7.40
N CYS A 46 -4.84 12.57 -6.30
CA CYS A 46 -5.97 12.08 -5.55
C CYS A 46 -6.68 13.21 -4.80
N ILE A 47 -5.92 14.11 -4.17
CA ILE A 47 -6.47 15.18 -3.32
C ILE A 47 -7.06 16.35 -4.12
N GLU A 48 -6.78 16.43 -5.42
CA GLU A 48 -7.46 17.36 -6.33
C GLU A 48 -8.99 17.16 -6.28
N CYS A 49 -9.44 15.90 -6.21
CA CYS A 49 -10.87 15.56 -6.10
C CYS A 49 -11.28 15.09 -4.69
N HIS A 50 -10.38 14.44 -3.94
CA HIS A 50 -10.66 13.84 -2.62
C HIS A 50 -10.15 14.71 -1.47
N SER A 51 -10.55 15.97 -1.45
CA SER A 51 -10.27 16.94 -0.40
C SER A 51 -11.55 17.53 0.19
N GLY A 52 -11.42 18.28 1.28
CA GLY A 52 -12.56 18.92 1.95
C GLY A 52 -13.61 17.92 2.44
N ASP A 53 -14.84 18.09 1.98
CA ASP A 53 -15.99 17.22 2.28
C ASP A 53 -15.89 15.83 1.63
N LYS A 54 -15.07 15.69 0.58
CA LYS A 54 -14.77 14.42 -0.10
C LYS A 54 -13.54 13.72 0.43
N ALA A 55 -12.90 14.27 1.46
CA ALA A 55 -11.76 13.65 2.10
C ALA A 55 -12.15 12.33 2.76
N PRO A 56 -11.28 11.31 2.71
CA PRO A 56 -11.56 10.05 3.38
C PRO A 56 -11.63 10.24 4.91
N PRO A 57 -12.44 9.43 5.62
CA PRO A 57 -12.63 9.56 7.07
C PRO A 57 -11.36 9.26 7.88
N HIS A 58 -10.43 8.48 7.31
CA HIS A 58 -9.11 8.25 7.91
C HIS A 58 -8.13 9.41 7.69
N GLY A 59 -8.60 10.51 7.07
CA GLY A 59 -7.85 11.69 6.70
C GLY A 59 -6.86 11.46 5.56
N LEU A 60 -6.30 12.57 5.08
CA LEU A 60 -5.18 12.59 4.15
C LEU A 60 -3.87 12.38 4.94
N LYS A 61 -3.66 11.15 5.43
CA LYS A 61 -2.40 10.82 6.11
C LYS A 61 -1.25 10.92 5.12
N ARG A 62 -0.14 11.59 5.51
CA ARG A 62 1.10 11.65 4.71
C ARG A 62 1.48 10.25 4.24
N GLY A 63 1.33 9.99 2.95
CA GLY A 63 1.51 8.66 2.39
C GLY A 63 0.97 8.55 0.96
N ASN A 64 1.21 7.39 0.35
CA ASN A 64 0.74 7.09 -0.99
C ASN A 64 -0.62 6.37 -0.92
N CYS A 65 -1.69 6.99 -1.42
CA CYS A 65 -3.03 6.39 -1.51
C CYS A 65 -2.99 4.98 -2.12
N LEU A 66 -2.12 4.78 -3.11
CA LEU A 66 -1.97 3.56 -3.89
C LEU A 66 -1.34 2.40 -3.10
N SER A 67 -0.74 2.67 -1.94
CA SER A 67 -0.23 1.63 -1.05
C SER A 67 -1.34 0.68 -0.60
N CYS A 68 -2.56 1.22 -0.45
CA CYS A 68 -3.75 0.50 0.01
C CYS A 68 -4.85 0.48 -1.06
N HIS A 69 -5.16 1.63 -1.66
CA HIS A 69 -6.25 1.80 -2.63
C HIS A 69 -5.81 1.48 -4.06
N GLN A 70 -5.59 0.20 -4.33
CA GLN A 70 -5.18 -0.26 -5.65
C GLN A 70 -6.32 -0.23 -6.65
N LEU A 71 -5.96 -0.11 -7.94
CA LEU A 71 -6.92 -0.22 -9.02
C LEU A 71 -7.52 -1.63 -9.05
N GLU A 72 -8.80 -1.73 -9.36
CA GLU A 72 -9.45 -3.01 -9.61
C GLU A 72 -8.78 -3.73 -10.79
N ARG A 73 -8.47 -5.02 -10.58
CA ARG A 73 -7.90 -5.89 -11.61
C ARG A 73 -9.05 -6.65 -12.25
N GLY A 74 -9.48 -6.18 -13.41
CA GLY A 74 -10.63 -6.72 -14.14
C GLY A 74 -11.69 -5.64 -14.36
N SER A 75 -12.19 -5.55 -15.58
CA SER A 75 -13.29 -4.69 -15.96
C SER A 75 -14.59 -5.24 -15.39
N LEU A 76 -15.23 -4.50 -14.49
CA LEU A 76 -16.68 -4.52 -14.42
C LEU A 76 -17.18 -3.22 -15.09
N PRO A 77 -18.17 -3.34 -15.99
CA PRO A 77 -18.71 -2.23 -16.78
C PRO A 77 -19.38 -1.15 -15.93
#